data_AF-R0KUM9-F1
#
_entry.id   AF-R0KUM9-F1
#
_cell.length_a   1.000
_cell.length_b   1.000
_cell.length_c   1.000
_cell.angle_alpha   90.00
_cell.angle_beta   90.00
_cell.angle_gamma   90.00
#
_symmetry.space_group_name_H-M   'P 1'
#
loop_
_entity.id
_entity.type
_entity.pdbx_description
1 polymer ?
#
loop_
_entity_poly.entity_id
_entity_poly.type
_entity_poly.pdbx_seq_one_letter_code
_entity_poly.pdbx_strand_id
1 'polypeptide(L)'
;MEYKYVEQKWLMFKEVKAFKFPLSVRSTAIRIFDNIIRNIGSFKLSNQELAILSILVACKCEDFQGSPIDNILRRLELERRMGLIEMESVVLNITEFNFYYPSPYTKAYAILIMLQERDIVNVYEREEIPEDLLTYEDGKIIIKDIDRLWERTILNLDYILCIEREDWSELEMSYAALEFPLGIFSNLTFKFSKEITERLIKKLAEVKNIIQNKYD
;
A
#
# COMPACT_ATOMS: atom_id res chain seq x y z
N MET A 1 -1.96 -3.80 21.39
CA MET A 1 -1.15 -4.64 20.47
C MET A 1 -1.21 -4.07 19.06
N GLU A 2 -2.40 -3.66 18.60
CA GLU A 2 -2.67 -3.04 17.29
C GLU A 2 -1.73 -1.85 16.93
N TYR A 3 -1.54 -0.88 17.83
CA TYR A 3 -0.74 0.32 17.54
C TYR A 3 0.75 0.08 17.24
N LYS A 4 1.40 -0.83 17.98
CA LYS A 4 2.83 -1.12 17.78
C LYS A 4 3.09 -1.76 16.42
N TYR A 5 2.14 -2.56 15.94
CA TYR A 5 2.19 -3.22 14.65
C TYR A 5 1.98 -2.24 13.49
N VAL A 6 1.01 -1.32 13.60
CA VAL A 6 0.81 -0.22 12.63
C VAL A 6 2.07 0.63 12.48
N GLU A 7 2.72 0.99 13.59
CA GLU A 7 3.95 1.78 13.57
C GLU A 7 5.12 1.07 12.90
N GLN A 8 5.31 -0.23 13.18
CA GLN A 8 6.36 -1.04 12.55
C GLN A 8 6.20 -1.08 11.03
N LYS A 9 4.96 -1.28 10.55
CA LYS A 9 4.63 -1.23 9.13
C LYS A 9 4.87 0.15 8.52
N TRP A 10 4.49 1.21 9.23
CA TRP A 10 4.69 2.56 8.73
C TRP A 10 6.18 2.92 8.58
N LEU A 11 7.01 2.50 9.53
CA LEU A 11 8.47 2.65 9.43
C LEU A 11 9.03 1.91 8.21
N MET A 12 8.53 0.71 7.93
CA MET A 12 8.89 -0.01 6.71
C MET A 12 8.49 0.78 5.46
N PHE A 13 7.26 1.32 5.37
CA PHE A 13 6.83 2.14 4.24
C PHE A 13 7.71 3.38 4.03
N LYS A 14 8.15 4.02 5.12
CA LYS A 14 9.10 5.14 5.04
C LYS A 14 10.40 4.74 4.37
N GLU A 15 10.96 3.57 4.72
CA GLU A 15 12.15 3.05 4.05
C GLU A 15 11.87 2.77 2.56
N VAL A 16 10.81 2.02 2.24
CA VAL A 16 10.52 1.67 0.83
C VAL A 16 10.28 2.93 -0.04
N LYS A 17 9.65 3.96 0.53
CA LYS A 17 9.45 5.26 -0.13
C LYS A 17 10.74 6.04 -0.32
N ALA A 18 11.59 6.10 0.71
CA ALA A 18 12.86 6.83 0.65
C ALA A 18 13.76 6.34 -0.49
N PHE A 19 13.69 5.05 -0.79
CA PHE A 19 14.44 4.40 -1.86
C PHE A 19 13.72 4.37 -3.22
N LYS A 20 12.53 4.98 -3.32
CA LYS A 20 11.74 5.10 -4.55
C LYS A 20 11.45 3.76 -5.24
N PHE A 21 11.23 2.68 -4.48
CA PHE A 21 10.80 1.42 -5.11
C PHE A 21 9.43 1.55 -5.78
N PRO A 22 9.15 0.75 -6.82
CA PRO A 22 7.84 0.66 -7.44
C PRO A 22 6.72 0.32 -6.44
N LEU A 23 5.48 0.71 -6.76
CA LEU A 23 4.31 0.42 -5.91
C LEU A 23 4.06 -1.09 -5.74
N SER A 24 4.36 -1.90 -6.76
CA SER A 24 4.22 -3.36 -6.67
C SER A 24 5.16 -3.95 -5.63
N VAL A 25 6.43 -3.57 -5.66
CA VAL A 25 7.44 -3.94 -4.64
C VAL A 25 7.00 -3.49 -3.25
N ARG A 26 6.41 -2.29 -3.10
CA ARG A 26 5.86 -1.80 -1.82
C ARG A 26 4.76 -2.73 -1.29
N SER A 27 3.75 -3.04 -2.10
CA SER A 27 2.66 -3.93 -1.70
C SER A 27 3.15 -5.35 -1.39
N THR A 28 4.09 -5.86 -2.14
CA THR A 28 4.61 -7.22 -1.94
C THR A 28 5.49 -7.30 -0.69
N ALA A 29 6.33 -6.30 -0.47
CA ALA A 29 7.18 -6.23 0.72
C ALA A 29 6.34 -6.20 2.00
N ILE A 30 5.26 -5.41 2.06
CA ILE A 30 4.44 -5.33 3.28
C ILE A 30 3.70 -6.65 3.58
N ARG A 31 3.30 -7.39 2.53
CA ARG A 31 2.69 -8.71 2.68
C ARG A 31 3.69 -9.74 3.19
N ILE A 32 4.91 -9.71 2.67
CA ILE A 32 6.01 -10.55 3.16
C ILE A 32 6.31 -10.23 4.63
N PHE A 33 6.38 -8.94 4.97
CA PHE A 33 6.57 -8.49 6.34
C PHE A 33 5.48 -8.99 7.29
N ASP A 34 4.21 -8.98 6.86
CA ASP A 34 3.09 -9.54 7.62
C ASP A 34 3.24 -11.04 7.86
N ASN A 35 3.60 -11.79 6.82
CA ASN A 35 3.81 -13.23 6.92
C ASN A 35 4.98 -13.53 7.87
N ILE A 36 6.05 -12.74 7.79
CA ILE A 36 7.19 -12.83 8.69
C ILE A 36 6.71 -12.60 10.13
N ILE A 37 6.15 -11.44 10.47
CA ILE A 37 5.78 -11.12 11.87
C ILE A 37 4.80 -12.13 12.47
N ARG A 38 3.84 -12.65 11.68
CA ARG A 38 2.83 -13.60 12.16
C ARG A 38 3.40 -15.00 12.44
N ASN A 39 4.44 -15.41 11.74
CA ASN A 39 5.00 -16.76 11.81
C ASN A 39 6.35 -16.83 12.54
N ILE A 40 7.04 -15.69 12.67
CA ILE A 40 8.37 -15.59 13.28
C ILE A 40 8.22 -15.04 14.70
N GLY A 41 7.89 -15.93 15.63
CA GLY A 41 7.82 -15.61 17.06
C GLY A 41 9.20 -15.48 17.76
N SER A 42 10.33 -15.63 17.06
CA SER A 42 11.62 -15.88 17.74
C SER A 42 12.91 -15.40 17.05
N PHE A 43 12.86 -14.73 15.90
CA PHE A 43 14.10 -14.27 15.27
C PHE A 43 14.63 -13.00 15.94
N LYS A 44 15.94 -12.96 16.19
CA LYS A 44 16.66 -11.79 16.72
C LYS A 44 16.96 -10.76 15.63
N LEU A 45 15.98 -10.46 14.77
CA LEU A 45 16.08 -9.40 13.77
C LEU A 45 15.46 -8.11 14.33
N SER A 46 16.15 -7.00 14.12
CA SER A 46 15.58 -5.67 14.35
C SER A 46 14.48 -5.36 13.33
N ASN A 47 13.59 -4.41 13.65
CA ASN A 47 12.55 -3.96 12.71
C ASN A 47 13.14 -3.51 11.37
N GLN A 48 14.33 -2.88 11.39
CA GLN A 48 15.02 -2.44 10.19
C GLN A 48 15.49 -3.64 9.35
N GLU A 49 16.06 -4.66 9.98
CA GLU A 49 16.48 -5.90 9.29
C GLU A 49 15.29 -6.64 8.68
N LEU A 50 14.17 -6.72 9.40
CA LEU A 50 12.92 -7.31 8.88
C LEU A 50 12.37 -6.54 7.68
N ALA A 51 12.39 -5.20 7.74
CA ALA A 51 11.99 -4.35 6.63
C ALA A 51 12.88 -4.58 5.41
N ILE A 52 14.21 -4.58 5.59
CA ILE A 52 15.17 -4.82 4.51
C ILE A 52 14.98 -6.21 3.91
N LEU A 53 14.87 -7.26 4.72
CA LEU A 53 14.62 -8.63 4.26
C LEU A 53 13.35 -8.71 3.42
N SER A 54 12.27 -8.09 3.88
CA SER A 54 10.99 -8.07 3.16
C SER A 54 11.10 -7.36 1.82
N ILE A 55 11.84 -6.25 1.75
CA ILE A 55 12.09 -5.50 0.50
C ILE A 55 12.92 -6.35 -0.47
N LEU A 56 13.98 -7.03 0.00
CA LEU A 56 14.85 -7.85 -0.85
C LEU A 56 14.08 -9.00 -1.49
N VAL A 57 13.30 -9.73 -0.69
CA VAL A 57 12.46 -10.83 -1.20
C VAL A 57 11.40 -10.27 -2.15
N ALA A 58 10.77 -9.14 -1.83
CA ALA A 58 9.79 -8.51 -2.72
C ALA A 58 10.37 -8.10 -4.07
N CYS A 59 11.58 -7.53 -4.09
CA CYS A 59 12.25 -7.19 -5.35
C CYS A 59 12.44 -8.41 -6.24
N LYS A 60 12.79 -9.57 -5.66
CA LYS A 60 12.93 -10.84 -6.41
C LYS A 60 11.58 -11.34 -6.93
N CYS A 61 10.51 -11.22 -6.13
CA CYS A 61 9.17 -11.63 -6.53
C CYS A 61 8.63 -10.80 -7.70
N GLU A 62 8.95 -9.51 -7.71
CA GLU A 62 8.49 -8.53 -8.71
C GLU A 62 9.49 -8.36 -9.88
N ASP A 63 10.51 -9.21 -9.98
CA ASP A 63 11.63 -9.12 -10.94
C ASP A 63 12.26 -7.71 -11.03
N PHE A 64 12.32 -7.00 -9.90
CA PHE A 64 12.92 -5.68 -9.81
C PHE A 64 14.42 -5.79 -9.54
N GLN A 65 15.21 -5.39 -10.53
CA GLN A 65 16.67 -5.29 -10.43
C GLN A 65 17.06 -3.82 -10.53
N GLY A 66 17.48 -3.20 -9.43
CA GLY A 66 17.76 -1.77 -9.42
C GLY A 66 18.76 -1.34 -8.36
N SER A 67 19.41 -0.19 -8.59
CA SER A 67 20.35 0.45 -7.67
C SER A 67 19.83 0.70 -6.24
N PRO A 68 18.51 0.86 -5.98
CA PRO A 68 18.01 0.96 -4.62
C PRO A 68 18.33 -0.26 -3.73
N ILE A 69 18.44 -1.46 -4.33
CA ILE A 69 18.79 -2.69 -3.61
C ILE A 69 20.21 -2.59 -3.06
N ASP A 70 21.17 -2.25 -3.91
CA ASP A 70 22.57 -2.08 -3.50
C ASP A 70 22.73 -0.98 -2.45
N ASN A 71 21.99 0.11 -2.59
CA ASN A 71 22.03 1.22 -1.64
C ASN A 71 21.55 0.82 -0.24
N ILE A 72 20.52 -0.03 -0.14
CA ILE A 72 20.05 -0.56 1.14
C ILE A 72 21.08 -1.51 1.75
N LEU A 73 21.59 -2.44 0.95
CA LEU A 73 22.55 -3.43 1.42
C LEU A 73 23.84 -2.77 1.93
N ARG A 74 24.27 -1.66 1.33
CA ARG A 74 25.44 -0.86 1.77
C ARG A 74 25.27 -0.20 3.13
N ARG A 75 24.05 -0.02 3.62
CA ARG A 75 23.79 0.51 4.98
C ARG A 75 24.04 -0.52 6.07
N LEU A 76 24.19 -1.80 5.71
CA LEU A 76 24.42 -2.89 6.64
C LEU A 76 25.89 -3.30 6.63
N GLU A 77 26.40 -3.65 7.81
CA GLU A 77 27.67 -4.33 7.98
C GLU A 77 27.65 -5.68 7.24
N LEU A 78 28.82 -6.14 6.79
CA LEU A 78 28.93 -7.35 5.96
C LEU A 78 28.35 -8.59 6.64
N GLU A 79 28.62 -8.78 7.93
CA GLU A 79 28.10 -9.92 8.72
C GLU A 79 26.57 -9.89 8.78
N ARG A 80 25.98 -8.71 8.97
CA ARG A 80 24.52 -8.53 8.98
C ARG A 80 23.92 -8.81 7.62
N ARG A 81 24.56 -8.36 6.54
CA ARG A 81 24.15 -8.65 5.17
C ARG A 81 24.11 -10.15 4.91
N MET A 82 25.15 -10.88 5.30
CA MET A 82 25.19 -12.34 5.14
C MET A 82 24.08 -13.02 5.92
N GLY A 83 23.85 -12.62 7.18
CA GLY A 83 22.74 -13.13 7.97
C GLY A 83 21.36 -12.89 7.33
N LEU A 84 21.14 -11.75 6.68
CA LEU A 84 19.90 -11.50 5.94
C LEU A 84 19.73 -12.43 4.73
N ILE A 85 20.82 -12.71 4.00
CA ILE A 85 20.78 -13.62 2.85
C ILE A 85 20.43 -15.05 3.30
N GLU A 86 20.99 -15.51 4.41
CA GLU A 86 20.63 -16.82 4.99
C GLU A 86 19.15 -16.88 5.38
N MET A 87 18.64 -15.77 5.92
CA MET A 87 17.25 -15.60 6.33
C MET A 87 16.25 -15.59 5.18
N GLU A 88 16.67 -15.28 3.94
CA GLU A 88 15.77 -15.33 2.79
C GLU A 88 15.14 -16.71 2.63
N SER A 89 15.93 -17.77 2.73
CA SER A 89 15.45 -19.15 2.61
C SER A 89 14.34 -19.49 3.62
N VAL A 90 14.45 -18.95 4.84
CA VAL A 90 13.44 -19.09 5.89
C VAL A 90 12.15 -18.37 5.50
N VAL A 91 12.26 -17.16 4.97
CA VAL A 91 11.09 -16.40 4.50
C VAL A 91 10.38 -17.13 3.37
N LEU A 92 11.12 -17.69 2.39
CA LEU A 92 10.53 -18.45 1.30
C LEU A 92 9.68 -19.62 1.81
N ASN A 93 10.20 -20.35 2.81
CA ASN A 93 9.48 -21.45 3.45
C ASN A 93 8.23 -20.98 4.21
N ILE A 94 8.30 -19.86 4.93
CA ILE A 94 7.15 -19.28 5.66
C ILE A 94 6.05 -18.85 4.70
N THR A 95 6.43 -18.31 3.55
CA THR A 95 5.46 -17.94 2.51
C THR A 95 4.94 -19.14 1.73
N GLU A 96 5.40 -20.36 2.02
CA GLU A 96 5.09 -21.59 1.27
C GLU A 96 5.34 -21.43 -0.24
N PHE A 97 6.32 -20.60 -0.60
CA PHE A 97 6.61 -20.19 -1.97
C PHE A 97 5.42 -19.51 -2.70
N ASN A 98 4.41 -19.04 -1.96
CA ASN A 98 3.29 -18.29 -2.49
C ASN A 98 3.60 -16.78 -2.47
N PHE A 99 4.07 -16.29 -3.61
CA PHE A 99 4.42 -14.88 -3.82
C PHE A 99 3.39 -14.12 -4.65
N TYR A 100 2.21 -14.70 -4.87
CA TYR A 100 1.15 -13.98 -5.58
C TYR A 100 0.43 -13.04 -4.62
N TYR A 101 0.80 -11.76 -4.67
CA TYR A 101 0.19 -10.71 -3.88
C TYR A 101 -0.52 -9.71 -4.80
N PRO A 102 -1.85 -9.80 -4.98
CA PRO A 102 -2.60 -8.82 -5.72
C PRO A 102 -2.32 -7.41 -5.18
N SER A 103 -2.00 -6.48 -6.06
CA SER A 103 -1.68 -5.11 -5.67
C SER A 103 -2.95 -4.26 -5.59
N PRO A 104 -3.28 -3.66 -4.44
CA PRO A 104 -4.41 -2.73 -4.35
C PRO A 104 -4.14 -1.44 -5.15
N TYR A 105 -2.86 -1.07 -5.38
CA TYR A 105 -2.53 0.08 -6.23
C TYR A 105 -2.99 -0.14 -7.68
N THR A 106 -2.68 -1.32 -8.24
CA THR A 106 -3.12 -1.68 -9.60
C THR A 106 -4.64 -1.72 -9.72
N LYS A 107 -5.32 -2.25 -8.69
CA LYS A 107 -6.79 -2.28 -8.66
C LYS A 107 -7.38 -0.87 -8.59
N ALA A 108 -6.86 0.02 -7.76
CA ALA A 108 -7.31 1.41 -7.68
C ALA A 108 -7.14 2.16 -9.01
N TYR A 109 -6.00 1.97 -9.68
CA TYR A 109 -5.77 2.52 -11.01
C TYR A 109 -6.77 2.00 -12.06
N ALA A 110 -7.02 0.68 -12.07
CA ALA A 110 -8.01 0.08 -12.96
C ALA A 110 -9.43 0.59 -12.70
N ILE A 111 -9.81 0.78 -11.42
CA ILE A 111 -11.09 1.37 -11.04
C ILE A 111 -11.22 2.79 -11.60
N LEU A 112 -10.18 3.63 -11.46
CA LEU A 112 -10.19 4.99 -12.00
C LEU A 112 -10.42 5.01 -13.51
N ILE A 113 -9.68 4.19 -14.26
CA ILE A 113 -9.87 4.04 -15.70
C ILE A 113 -11.30 3.63 -16.02
N MET A 114 -11.84 2.63 -15.33
CA MET A 114 -13.20 2.15 -15.60
C MET A 114 -14.29 3.19 -15.28
N LEU A 115 -14.09 4.03 -14.27
CA LEU A 115 -15.01 5.13 -13.97
C LEU A 115 -14.94 6.22 -15.06
N GLN A 116 -13.73 6.48 -15.58
CA GLN A 116 -13.53 7.44 -16.67
C GLN A 116 -14.12 6.95 -17.98
N GLU A 117 -13.89 5.69 -18.37
CA GLU A 117 -14.46 5.05 -19.56
C GLU A 117 -16.00 5.00 -19.53
N ARG A 118 -16.61 5.05 -18.33
CA ARG A 118 -18.05 5.09 -18.13
C ARG A 118 -18.62 6.51 -17.98
N ASP A 119 -17.78 7.55 -18.16
CA ASP A 119 -18.17 8.96 -18.03
C ASP A 119 -18.81 9.27 -16.65
N ILE A 120 -18.36 8.54 -15.61
CA ILE A 120 -18.73 8.76 -14.20
C ILE A 120 -17.74 9.72 -13.55
N VAL A 121 -16.47 9.66 -13.97
CA VAL A 121 -15.37 10.48 -13.49
C VAL A 121 -14.76 11.21 -14.69
N ASN A 122 -14.65 12.53 -14.60
CA ASN A 122 -14.02 13.37 -15.63
C ASN A 122 -12.86 14.15 -15.03
N VAL A 123 -11.77 14.25 -15.78
CA VAL A 123 -10.61 15.08 -15.40
C VAL A 123 -10.82 16.48 -15.96
N TYR A 124 -10.67 17.47 -15.10
CA TYR A 124 -10.83 18.88 -15.43
C TYR A 124 -9.59 19.37 -16.19
N GLU A 125 -9.78 19.87 -17.40
CA GLU A 125 -8.71 20.47 -18.22
C GLU A 125 -8.83 22.01 -18.19
N ARG A 126 -8.50 22.67 -17.07
CA ARG A 126 -8.37 24.15 -17.07
C ARG A 126 -7.05 24.59 -16.46
N GLU A 127 -6.64 25.80 -16.83
CA GLU A 127 -5.34 26.41 -16.48
C GLU A 127 -5.19 26.74 -14.99
N GLU A 128 -6.29 26.94 -14.26
CA GLU A 128 -6.27 27.20 -12.81
C GLU A 128 -6.82 25.99 -12.03
N ILE A 129 -5.98 25.42 -11.16
CA ILE A 129 -6.33 24.30 -10.27
C ILE A 129 -7.02 24.89 -9.02
N PRO A 130 -8.33 24.65 -8.82
CA PRO A 130 -9.04 25.12 -7.62
C PRO A 130 -8.52 24.43 -6.34
N GLU A 131 -8.82 25.01 -5.18
CA GLU A 131 -8.36 24.47 -3.88
C GLU A 131 -8.94 23.07 -3.58
N ASP A 132 -10.21 22.87 -3.92
CA ASP A 132 -10.87 21.56 -3.81
C ASP A 132 -10.32 20.57 -4.85
N LEU A 133 -9.99 19.35 -4.41
CA LEU A 133 -9.46 18.30 -5.29
C LEU A 133 -10.53 17.71 -6.25
N LEU A 134 -11.79 17.68 -5.81
CA LEU A 134 -12.90 17.09 -6.57
C LEU A 134 -14.21 17.86 -6.34
N THR A 135 -15.07 17.88 -7.35
CA THR A 135 -16.46 18.36 -7.27
C THR A 135 -17.44 17.31 -7.79
N TYR A 136 -18.72 17.51 -7.48
CA TYR A 136 -19.81 16.67 -7.97
C TYR A 136 -20.75 17.52 -8.82
N GLU A 137 -20.85 17.20 -10.09
CA GLU A 137 -21.62 17.95 -11.08
C GLU A 137 -22.41 16.95 -11.93
N ASP A 138 -23.73 17.14 -12.04
CA ASP A 138 -24.63 16.29 -12.85
C ASP A 138 -24.48 14.77 -12.61
N GLY A 139 -24.26 14.37 -11.35
CA GLY A 139 -24.08 12.97 -10.97
C GLY A 139 -22.71 12.38 -11.32
N LYS A 140 -21.78 13.21 -11.80
CA LYS A 140 -20.40 12.85 -12.13
C LYS A 140 -19.44 13.44 -11.11
N ILE A 141 -18.28 12.82 -11.00
CA ILE A 141 -17.14 13.34 -10.25
C ILE A 141 -16.24 14.09 -11.20
N ILE A 142 -15.94 15.34 -10.88
CA ILE A 142 -14.97 16.15 -11.61
C ILE A 142 -13.69 16.17 -10.78
N ILE A 143 -12.62 15.56 -11.29
CA ILE A 143 -11.29 15.57 -10.68
C ILE A 143 -10.54 16.78 -11.21
N LYS A 144 -10.17 17.69 -10.30
CA LYS A 144 -9.50 18.94 -10.68
C LYS A 144 -7.99 18.79 -10.87
N ASP A 145 -7.40 17.80 -10.23
CA ASP A 145 -5.98 17.46 -10.32
C ASP A 145 -5.82 15.93 -10.16
N ILE A 146 -5.55 15.24 -11.26
CA ILE A 146 -5.46 13.78 -11.27
C ILE A 146 -4.20 13.27 -10.57
N ASP A 147 -3.09 14.03 -10.65
CA ASP A 147 -1.83 13.64 -10.03
C ASP A 147 -1.94 13.76 -8.51
N ARG A 148 -2.50 14.87 -8.00
CA ARG A 148 -2.75 15.05 -6.58
C ARG A 148 -3.76 14.03 -6.03
N LEU A 149 -4.77 13.66 -6.82
CA LEU A 149 -5.70 12.58 -6.45
C LEU A 149 -4.96 11.25 -6.34
N TRP A 150 -4.11 10.95 -7.32
CA TRP A 150 -3.36 9.71 -7.34
C TRP A 150 -2.36 9.61 -6.19
N GLU A 151 -1.63 10.68 -5.89
CA GLU A 151 -0.75 10.76 -4.72
C GLU A 151 -1.49 10.53 -3.42
N ARG A 152 -2.67 11.16 -3.25
CA ARG A 152 -3.53 10.97 -2.09
C ARG A 152 -4.05 9.53 -2.00
N THR A 153 -4.41 8.93 -3.13
CA THR A 153 -4.86 7.53 -3.21
C THR A 153 -3.75 6.57 -2.81
N ILE A 154 -2.53 6.76 -3.32
CA ILE A 154 -1.35 5.97 -2.92
C ILE A 154 -1.13 6.08 -1.42
N LEU A 155 -1.16 7.30 -0.87
CA LEU A 155 -0.95 7.52 0.55
C LEU A 155 -2.03 6.83 1.40
N ASN A 156 -3.29 6.89 0.97
CA ASN A 156 -4.39 6.17 1.61
C ASN A 156 -4.18 4.65 1.57
N LEU A 157 -3.72 4.11 0.44
CA LEU A 157 -3.40 2.68 0.32
C LEU A 157 -2.24 2.28 1.23
N ASP A 158 -1.21 3.12 1.37
CA ASP A 158 -0.10 2.86 2.29
C ASP A 158 -0.61 2.76 3.74
N TYR A 159 -1.50 3.68 4.14
CA TYR A 159 -2.15 3.62 5.45
C TYR A 159 -3.03 2.37 5.61
N ILE A 160 -3.82 2.03 4.60
CA ILE A 160 -4.68 0.82 4.62
C ILE A 160 -3.84 -0.45 4.78
N LEU A 161 -2.69 -0.53 4.11
CA LEU A 161 -1.78 -1.67 4.22
C LEU A 161 -1.11 -1.76 5.61
N CYS A 162 -1.10 -0.67 6.37
CA CYS A 162 -0.70 -0.66 7.77
C CYS A 162 -1.76 -1.24 8.71
N ILE A 163 -3.04 -1.26 8.30
CA ILE A 163 -4.11 -1.85 9.09
C ILE A 163 -3.92 -3.37 9.14
N GLU A 164 -4.13 -3.98 10.31
CA GLU A 164 -4.13 -5.43 10.43
C GLU A 164 -5.18 -6.04 9.49
N ARG A 165 -4.75 -6.93 8.60
CA ARG A 165 -5.63 -7.52 7.58
C ARG A 165 -6.73 -8.37 8.24
N GLU A 166 -7.97 -7.97 8.03
CA GLU A 166 -9.17 -8.75 8.35
C GLU A 166 -9.73 -9.45 7.08
N ASP A 167 -11.04 -9.36 6.86
CA ASP A 167 -11.83 -9.97 5.79
C ASP A 167 -11.88 -9.16 4.49
N TRP A 168 -11.26 -7.98 4.43
CA TRP A 168 -11.29 -7.15 3.23
C TRP A 168 -10.35 -7.63 2.13
N SER A 169 -10.83 -7.58 0.87
CA SER A 169 -10.01 -7.85 -0.30
C SER A 169 -9.28 -6.59 -0.76
N GLU A 170 -8.35 -6.73 -1.70
CA GLU A 170 -7.69 -5.57 -2.31
C GLU A 170 -8.67 -4.67 -3.08
N LEU A 171 -9.85 -5.17 -3.44
CA LEU A 171 -10.89 -4.35 -4.07
C LEU A 171 -11.50 -3.38 -3.06
N GLU A 172 -11.89 -3.85 -1.86
CA GLU A 172 -12.37 -2.97 -0.78
C GLU A 172 -11.28 -1.97 -0.36
N MET A 173 -10.01 -2.39 -0.30
CA MET A 173 -8.87 -1.48 -0.07
C MET A 173 -8.81 -0.36 -1.11
N SER A 174 -8.98 -0.72 -2.38
CA SER A 174 -8.91 0.24 -3.49
C SER A 174 -10.07 1.24 -3.46
N TYR A 175 -11.29 0.78 -3.22
CA TYR A 175 -12.46 1.65 -3.10
C TYR A 175 -12.37 2.59 -1.90
N ALA A 176 -11.91 2.09 -0.74
CA ALA A 176 -11.71 2.92 0.44
C ALA A 176 -10.65 4.02 0.21
N ALA A 177 -9.60 3.73 -0.57
CA ALA A 177 -8.52 4.67 -0.81
C ALA A 177 -8.84 5.80 -1.79
N LEU A 178 -9.77 5.60 -2.72
CA LEU A 178 -10.16 6.61 -3.71
C LEU A 178 -11.00 7.76 -3.13
N GLU A 179 -11.54 7.59 -1.91
CA GLU A 179 -12.35 8.59 -1.19
C GLU A 179 -13.56 9.12 -1.99
N PHE A 180 -14.01 8.36 -2.98
CA PHE A 180 -15.24 8.63 -3.71
C PHE A 180 -16.48 8.08 -2.96
N PRO A 181 -17.68 8.60 -3.24
CA PRO A 181 -18.90 8.11 -2.60
C PRO A 181 -19.15 6.68 -3.08
N LEU A 182 -19.33 5.73 -2.16
CA LEU A 182 -19.42 4.31 -2.51
C LEU A 182 -20.55 3.98 -3.50
N GLY A 183 -21.58 4.84 -3.57
CA GLY A 183 -22.66 4.73 -4.54
C GLY A 183 -22.18 4.72 -6.00
N ILE A 184 -21.09 5.41 -6.34
CA ILE A 184 -20.59 5.44 -7.73
C ILE A 184 -20.09 4.07 -8.20
N PHE A 185 -19.58 3.27 -7.27
CA PHE A 185 -18.99 1.97 -7.58
C PHE A 185 -20.07 0.92 -7.88
N SER A 186 -21.34 1.19 -7.52
CA SER A 186 -22.47 0.33 -7.89
C SER A 186 -22.64 0.21 -9.41
N ASN A 187 -22.14 1.19 -10.16
CA ASN A 187 -22.12 1.17 -11.62
C ASN A 187 -20.98 0.30 -12.19
N LEU A 188 -20.09 -0.28 -11.39
CA LEU A 188 -19.02 -1.16 -11.84
C LEU A 188 -19.44 -2.63 -11.75
N THR A 189 -18.84 -3.48 -12.58
CA THR A 189 -19.17 -4.91 -12.64
C THR A 189 -18.62 -5.72 -11.46
N PHE A 190 -17.64 -5.18 -10.73
CA PHE A 190 -17.00 -5.89 -9.62
C PHE A 190 -17.84 -5.77 -8.35
N LYS A 191 -18.30 -6.91 -7.85
CA LYS A 191 -18.99 -6.98 -6.57
C LYS A 191 -18.01 -6.64 -5.45
N PHE A 192 -18.45 -5.80 -4.52
CA PHE A 192 -17.74 -5.48 -3.29
C PHE A 192 -18.71 -5.36 -2.13
N SER A 193 -18.20 -5.49 -0.92
CA SER A 193 -19.00 -5.24 0.27
C SER A 193 -18.91 -3.77 0.68
N LYS A 194 -20.06 -3.08 0.55
CA LYS A 194 -20.19 -1.69 1.03
C LYS A 194 -19.90 -1.59 2.53
N GLU A 195 -20.43 -2.51 3.32
CA GLU A 195 -20.22 -2.56 4.77
C GLU A 195 -18.73 -2.71 5.13
N ILE A 196 -18.02 -3.65 4.49
CA ILE A 196 -16.58 -3.86 4.72
C ILE A 196 -15.80 -2.60 4.31
N THR A 197 -16.15 -1.99 3.17
CA THR A 197 -15.48 -0.77 2.70
C THR A 197 -15.70 0.41 3.65
N GLU A 198 -16.92 0.60 4.16
CA GLU A 198 -17.21 1.64 5.15
C GLU A 198 -16.45 1.42 6.47
N ARG A 199 -16.35 0.17 6.93
CA ARG A 199 -15.52 -0.18 8.09
C ARG A 199 -14.05 0.16 7.84
N LEU A 200 -13.54 -0.14 6.65
CA LEU A 200 -12.16 0.15 6.29
C LEU A 200 -11.88 1.67 6.20
N ILE A 201 -12.82 2.45 5.67
CA ILE A 201 -12.71 3.93 5.64
C ILE A 201 -12.62 4.49 7.06
N LYS A 202 -13.40 3.97 8.01
CA LYS A 202 -13.33 4.39 9.42
C LYS A 202 -11.94 4.08 10.01
N LYS A 203 -11.45 2.85 9.82
CA LYS A 203 -10.11 2.45 10.28
C LYS A 203 -8.99 3.27 9.62
N LEU A 204 -9.12 3.62 8.35
CA LEU A 204 -8.18 4.50 7.66
C LEU A 204 -8.07 5.86 8.35
N ALA A 205 -9.20 6.47 8.73
CA ALA A 205 -9.19 7.73 9.46
C ALA A 205 -8.47 7.62 10.82
N GLU A 206 -8.69 6.53 11.54
CA GLU A 206 -8.01 6.25 12.81
C GLU A 206 -6.49 6.11 12.63
N VAL A 207 -6.05 5.31 11.64
CA VAL A 207 -4.62 5.11 11.34
C VAL A 207 -3.93 6.39 10.87
N LYS A 208 -4.58 7.22 10.05
CA LYS A 208 -4.08 8.54 9.67
C LYS A 208 -3.77 9.38 10.91
N ASN A 209 -4.73 9.50 11.83
CA ASN A 209 -4.56 10.27 13.06
C ASN A 209 -3.40 9.75 13.92
N ILE A 210 -3.27 8.43 14.07
CA ILE A 210 -2.20 7.81 14.86
C ILE A 210 -0.83 8.16 14.28
N ILE A 211 -0.68 8.05 12.97
CA ILE A 211 0.60 8.26 12.30
C ILE A 211 0.96 9.75 12.25
N GLN A 212 0.01 10.62 11.89
CA GLN A 212 0.24 12.07 11.82
C GLN A 212 0.66 12.63 13.18
N ASN A 213 -0.04 12.29 14.26
CA ASN A 213 0.30 12.76 15.61
C ASN A 213 1.67 12.32 16.12
N LYS A 214 2.28 11.30 15.52
CA LYS A 214 3.54 10.70 15.98
C LYS A 214 4.74 11.06 15.09
N TYR A 215 4.50 11.39 13.84
CA TYR A 215 5.55 11.50 12.83
C TYR A 215 5.54 12.80 12.02
N ASP A 216 4.54 13.67 12.22
CA ASP A 216 4.49 15.05 11.73
C ASP A 216 4.65 16.03 12.91
#